data_AF-A0A2S0KRY4-F1
#
_entry.id   AF-A0A2S0KRY4-F1
#
_cell.length_a   1.000
_cell.length_b   1.000
_cell.length_c   1.000
_cell.angle_alpha   90.00
_cell.angle_beta   90.00
_cell.angle_gamma   90.00
#
_symmetry.space_group_name_H-M   'P 1'
#
loop_
_entity.id
_entity.type
_entity.pdbx_description
1 polymer ?
#
loop_
_entity_poly.entity_id
_entity_poly.type
_entity_poly.pdbx_seq_one_letter_code
_entity_poly.pdbx_strand_id
1 'polypeptide(L)'
;MLDCGILQKIDAIAEGRLPEELDELTALGRALFRVNALTAQTLAVVVAGGSAAFGRNIAGWSEWCVKELGIDNASYRSHLLAVGKMLRALRNSDCSIPQFRKIFSLAHDKQLALSRLPADRLPAFLSHYPELDRMSREEVRAAVSAALGETAPAAVQQLLPGFDKALDVIVAIDEGKLLEVATNPRFDTQTALKMSYSGVTLCKASVGYLADHADELDDDMLAELAENVEMIRNRLASAVADRRKKLLNN
;
A
#
# COMPACT_ATOMS: atom_id res chain seq x y z
N MET A 1 -3.43 -8.33 28.93
CA MET A 1 -4.85 -7.97 28.87
C MET A 1 -4.98 -6.87 27.85
N LEU A 2 -5.58 -7.14 26.69
CA LEU A 2 -6.13 -6.07 25.85
C LEU A 2 -7.21 -5.41 26.70
N ASP A 3 -7.14 -4.09 26.84
CA ASP A 3 -8.05 -3.33 27.69
C ASP A 3 -9.46 -3.46 27.12
N CYS A 4 -10.28 -4.33 27.72
CA CYS A 4 -11.64 -4.65 27.29
C CYS A 4 -12.52 -3.39 27.22
N GLY A 5 -12.10 -2.30 27.89
CA GLY A 5 -12.77 -1.02 27.91
C GLY A 5 -12.82 -0.26 26.58
N ILE A 6 -11.85 -0.42 25.66
CA ILE A 6 -11.92 0.35 24.39
C ILE A 6 -13.00 -0.20 23.45
N LEU A 7 -13.12 -1.53 23.35
CA LEU A 7 -14.15 -2.18 22.54
C LEU A 7 -15.54 -1.90 23.12
N GLN A 8 -15.69 -2.02 24.45
CA GLN A 8 -16.93 -1.66 25.14
C GLN A 8 -17.36 -0.21 24.90
N LYS A 9 -16.40 0.74 24.86
CA LYS A 9 -16.68 2.14 24.54
C LYS A 9 -17.08 2.35 23.07
N ILE A 10 -16.47 1.61 22.13
CA ILE A 10 -16.87 1.62 20.72
C ILE A 10 -18.30 1.07 20.57
N ASP A 11 -18.61 -0.05 21.21
CA ASP A 11 -19.94 -0.68 21.17
C ASP A 11 -21.00 0.24 21.79
N ALA A 12 -20.69 0.90 22.91
CA ALA A 12 -21.59 1.89 23.51
C ALA A 12 -21.89 3.06 22.57
N ILE A 13 -20.90 3.58 21.85
CA ILE A 13 -21.10 4.63 20.83
C ILE A 13 -21.93 4.10 19.66
N ALA A 14 -21.70 2.86 19.21
CA ALA A 14 -22.49 2.22 18.15
C ALA A 14 -23.97 2.05 18.56
N GLU A 15 -24.22 1.85 19.86
CA GLU A 15 -25.56 1.82 20.46
C GLU A 15 -26.14 3.23 20.75
N GLY A 16 -25.43 4.30 20.39
CA GLY A 16 -25.87 5.69 20.55
C GLY A 16 -25.58 6.31 21.93
N ARG A 17 -24.85 5.61 22.81
CA ARG A 17 -24.40 6.15 24.10
C ARG A 17 -23.07 6.89 23.93
N LEU A 18 -23.16 8.21 23.82
CA LEU A 18 -22.00 9.09 23.61
C LEU A 18 -21.40 9.55 24.95
N PRO A 19 -20.06 9.59 25.09
CA PRO A 19 -19.41 10.25 26.21
C PRO A 19 -19.70 11.76 26.18
N GLU A 20 -20.11 12.34 27.31
CA GLU A 20 -20.43 13.78 27.41
C GLU A 20 -19.22 14.62 27.81
N GLU A 21 -18.27 14.03 28.54
CA GLU A 21 -17.10 14.73 29.07
C GLU A 21 -15.95 14.80 28.05
N LEU A 22 -15.37 15.99 27.89
CA LEU A 22 -14.27 16.24 26.96
C LEU A 22 -13.03 15.37 27.25
N ASP A 23 -12.75 15.10 28.53
CA ASP A 23 -11.65 14.24 28.95
C ASP A 23 -11.86 12.79 28.51
N GLU A 24 -13.10 12.29 28.57
CA GLU A 24 -13.43 10.95 28.12
C GLU A 24 -13.33 10.81 26.59
N LEU A 25 -13.82 11.82 25.85
CA LEU A 25 -13.68 11.89 24.39
C LEU A 25 -12.21 11.96 23.98
N THR A 26 -11.40 12.75 24.68
CA THR A 26 -9.96 12.88 24.43
C THR A 26 -9.22 11.57 24.71
N ALA A 27 -9.53 10.91 25.82
CA ALA A 27 -8.93 9.62 26.17
C ALA A 27 -9.29 8.54 25.14
N LEU A 28 -10.55 8.46 24.72
CA LEU A 28 -11.00 7.52 23.69
C LEU A 28 -10.31 7.80 22.35
N GLY A 29 -10.28 9.04 21.89
CA GLY A 29 -9.61 9.43 20.66
C GLY A 29 -8.12 9.04 20.65
N ARG A 30 -7.39 9.35 21.73
CA ARG A 30 -5.97 8.95 21.88
C ARG A 30 -5.80 7.44 21.84
N ALA A 31 -6.68 6.70 22.49
CA ALA A 31 -6.63 5.24 22.50
C ALA A 31 -6.87 4.66 21.10
N LEU A 32 -7.85 5.19 20.36
CA LEU A 32 -8.14 4.79 18.98
C LEU A 32 -6.96 5.08 18.03
N PHE A 33 -6.37 6.28 18.11
CA PHE A 33 -5.18 6.61 17.33
C PHE A 33 -4.00 5.68 17.65
N ARG A 34 -3.82 5.34 18.93
CA ARG A 34 -2.77 4.41 19.36
C ARG A 34 -3.02 3.00 18.86
N VAL A 35 -4.25 2.49 18.93
CA VAL A 35 -4.62 1.19 18.36
C VAL A 35 -4.34 1.19 16.87
N ASN A 36 -4.86 2.18 16.14
CA ASN A 36 -4.66 2.30 14.69
C ASN A 36 -3.16 2.33 14.30
N ALA A 37 -2.35 3.10 15.04
CA ALA A 37 -0.91 3.21 14.80
C ALA A 37 -0.14 1.90 15.03
N LEU A 38 -0.69 0.98 15.82
CA LEU A 38 -0.07 -0.30 16.19
C LEU A 38 -0.75 -1.52 15.54
N THR A 39 -1.83 -1.33 14.77
CA THR A 39 -2.63 -2.40 14.18
C THR A 39 -1.79 -3.29 13.28
N ALA A 40 -1.05 -2.71 12.31
CA ALA A 40 -0.29 -3.48 11.33
C ALA A 40 0.84 -4.29 11.99
N GLN A 41 1.54 -3.70 12.96
CA GLN A 41 2.61 -4.32 13.73
C GLN A 41 2.08 -5.50 14.57
N THR A 42 0.92 -5.31 15.19
CA THR A 42 0.24 -6.35 15.97
C THR A 42 -0.23 -7.49 15.08
N LEU A 43 -0.88 -7.17 13.95
CA LEU A 43 -1.30 -8.16 12.96
C LEU A 43 -0.11 -8.95 12.40
N ALA A 44 1.05 -8.32 12.18
CA ALA A 44 2.25 -9.01 11.71
C ALA A 44 2.66 -10.14 12.68
N VAL A 45 2.66 -9.88 13.99
CA VAL A 45 2.97 -10.89 15.02
C VAL A 45 1.94 -12.03 15.04
N VAL A 46 0.65 -11.70 14.88
CA VAL A 46 -0.45 -12.67 14.81
C VAL A 46 -0.33 -13.55 13.56
N VAL A 47 -0.16 -12.94 12.39
CA VAL A 47 -0.02 -13.61 11.09
C VAL A 47 1.17 -14.57 11.08
N ALA A 48 2.32 -14.14 11.61
CA ALA A 48 3.50 -15.01 11.74
C ALA A 48 3.31 -16.13 12.77
N GLY A 49 2.55 -15.88 13.85
CA GLY A 49 2.15 -16.91 14.81
C GLY A 49 1.25 -17.97 14.18
N GLY A 50 0.24 -17.54 13.41
CA GLY A 50 -0.60 -18.44 12.62
C GLY A 50 0.23 -19.26 11.64
N SER A 51 1.12 -18.64 10.88
CA SER A 51 2.00 -19.37 9.93
C SER A 51 2.82 -20.47 10.62
N ALA A 52 3.34 -20.20 11.83
CA ALA A 52 4.06 -21.22 12.60
C ALA A 52 3.15 -22.38 13.04
N ALA A 53 1.89 -22.10 13.40
CA ALA A 53 0.91 -23.12 13.80
C ALA A 53 0.47 -24.01 12.63
N PHE A 54 0.32 -23.45 11.43
CA PHE A 54 -0.05 -24.20 10.22
C PHE A 54 1.16 -24.91 9.56
N GLY A 55 2.39 -24.55 9.92
CA GLY A 55 3.61 -25.19 9.42
C GLY A 55 3.73 -25.13 7.89
N ARG A 56 3.76 -26.29 7.22
CA ARG A 56 3.86 -26.39 5.75
C ARG A 56 2.52 -26.18 5.03
N ASN A 57 1.40 -26.10 5.74
CA ASN A 57 0.09 -25.88 5.14
C ASN A 57 -0.14 -24.39 4.81
N ILE A 58 0.54 -23.89 3.77
CA ILE A 58 0.47 -22.48 3.34
C ILE A 58 -0.95 -22.13 2.86
N ALA A 59 -1.63 -23.05 2.18
CA ALA A 59 -3.00 -22.83 1.70
C ALA A 59 -3.98 -22.64 2.86
N GLY A 60 -3.96 -23.53 3.85
CA GLY A 60 -4.80 -23.42 5.05
C GLY A 60 -4.49 -22.18 5.89
N TRP A 61 -3.22 -21.81 6.01
CA TRP A 61 -2.84 -20.53 6.65
C TRP A 61 -3.39 -19.32 5.91
N SER A 62 -3.32 -19.33 4.57
CA SER A 62 -3.82 -18.26 3.73
C SER A 62 -5.34 -18.13 3.88
N GLU A 63 -6.08 -19.24 3.82
CA GLU A 63 -7.53 -19.28 4.02
C GLU A 63 -7.93 -18.76 5.42
N TRP A 64 -7.21 -19.19 6.47
CA TRP A 64 -7.41 -18.70 7.82
C TRP A 64 -7.20 -17.18 7.93
N CYS A 65 -6.17 -16.62 7.28
CA CYS A 65 -5.96 -15.16 7.27
C CYS A 65 -7.12 -14.39 6.60
N VAL A 66 -7.71 -14.94 5.54
CA VAL A 66 -8.87 -14.33 4.88
C VAL A 66 -10.10 -14.43 5.78
N LYS A 67 -10.39 -15.63 6.27
CA LYS A 67 -11.62 -15.93 7.01
C LYS A 67 -11.67 -15.26 8.39
N GLU A 68 -10.60 -15.37 9.16
CA GLU A 68 -10.61 -14.96 10.57
C GLU A 68 -10.08 -13.53 10.77
N LEU A 69 -9.25 -13.02 9.85
CA LEU A 69 -8.63 -11.70 9.97
C LEU A 69 -9.05 -10.71 8.87
N GLY A 70 -9.81 -11.15 7.86
CA GLY A 70 -10.22 -10.30 6.74
C GLY A 70 -9.07 -9.85 5.82
N ILE A 71 -7.93 -10.55 5.82
CA ILE A 71 -6.73 -10.17 5.06
C ILE A 71 -6.73 -10.92 3.71
N ASP A 72 -7.48 -10.39 2.75
CA ASP A 72 -7.60 -10.93 1.39
C ASP A 72 -6.38 -10.64 0.50
N ASN A 73 -5.74 -9.48 0.68
CA ASN A 73 -4.60 -9.06 -0.10
C ASN A 73 -3.34 -9.92 0.20
N ALA A 74 -2.95 -10.74 -0.77
CA ALA A 74 -1.80 -11.64 -0.65
C ALA A 74 -0.46 -10.93 -0.45
N SER A 75 -0.26 -9.76 -1.08
CA SER A 75 0.96 -8.96 -0.93
C SER A 75 1.05 -8.40 0.49
N TYR A 76 -0.02 -7.80 0.99
CA TYR A 76 -0.08 -7.29 2.36
C TYR A 76 0.12 -8.41 3.39
N ARG A 77 -0.52 -9.57 3.20
CA ARG A 77 -0.31 -10.76 4.06
C ARG A 77 1.15 -11.21 4.08
N SER A 78 1.84 -11.17 2.94
CA SER A 78 3.25 -11.54 2.82
C SER A 78 4.17 -10.53 3.54
N HIS A 79 3.88 -9.24 3.45
CA HIS A 79 4.57 -8.19 4.20
C HIS A 79 4.40 -8.37 5.72
N LEU A 80 3.17 -8.61 6.17
CA LEU A 80 2.87 -8.92 7.58
C LEU A 80 3.63 -10.15 8.06
N LEU A 81 3.71 -11.21 7.24
CA LEU A 81 4.46 -12.41 7.58
C LEU A 81 5.96 -12.13 7.72
N ALA A 82 6.56 -11.37 6.81
CA ALA A 82 7.99 -11.02 6.85
C ALA A 82 8.33 -10.22 8.11
N VAL A 83 7.56 -9.15 8.37
CA VAL A 83 7.71 -8.31 9.57
C VAL A 83 7.49 -9.13 10.85
N GLY A 84 6.46 -9.98 10.86
CA GLY A 84 6.13 -10.81 12.01
C GLY A 84 7.21 -11.84 12.34
N LYS A 85 7.80 -12.47 11.32
CA LYS A 85 8.94 -13.39 11.50
C LYS A 85 10.15 -12.66 12.10
N MET A 86 10.48 -11.47 11.58
CA MET A 86 11.55 -10.63 12.13
C MET A 86 11.30 -10.30 13.60
N LEU A 87 10.11 -9.78 13.94
CA LEU A 87 9.76 -9.41 15.31
C LEU A 87 9.78 -10.61 16.25
N ARG A 88 9.26 -11.77 15.82
CA ARG A 88 9.28 -12.99 16.64
C ARG A 88 10.70 -13.51 16.85
N ALA A 89 11.58 -13.42 15.85
CA ALA A 89 12.97 -13.81 16.00
C ALA A 89 13.70 -12.94 17.04
N LEU A 90 13.47 -11.61 17.04
CA LEU A 90 14.01 -10.70 18.05
C LEU A 90 13.43 -10.92 19.45
N ARG A 91 12.22 -11.45 19.57
CA ARG A 91 11.63 -11.80 20.88
C ARG A 91 12.33 -13.01 21.52
N ASN A 92 12.87 -13.93 20.73
CA ASN A 92 13.39 -15.21 21.22
C ASN A 92 14.71 -15.10 22.01
N SER A 93 15.26 -13.89 22.17
CA SER A 93 16.44 -13.62 23.01
C SER A 93 16.16 -12.40 23.88
N ASP A 94 16.39 -12.54 25.20
CA ASP A 94 16.18 -11.46 26.16
C ASP A 94 17.08 -10.24 25.86
N CYS A 95 18.25 -10.47 25.29
CA CYS A 95 19.20 -9.43 24.88
C CYS A 95 18.69 -8.58 23.70
N SER A 96 17.71 -9.07 22.92
CA SER A 96 17.14 -8.35 21.76
C SER A 96 15.78 -7.71 22.03
N ILE A 97 15.27 -7.76 23.26
CA ILE A 97 14.01 -7.11 23.65
C ILE A 97 14.03 -5.58 23.44
N PRO A 98 15.11 -4.84 23.72
CA PRO A 98 15.18 -3.41 23.41
C PRO A 98 15.00 -3.13 21.90
N GLN A 99 15.62 -3.93 21.05
CA GLN A 99 15.56 -3.84 19.59
C GLN A 99 14.16 -4.22 19.09
N PHE A 100 13.55 -5.26 19.67
CA PHE A 100 12.15 -5.60 19.43
C PHE A 100 11.25 -4.38 19.70
N ARG A 101 11.37 -3.76 20.89
CA ARG A 101 10.54 -2.60 21.28
C ARG A 101 10.76 -1.42 20.33
N LYS A 102 12.01 -1.11 20.00
CA LYS A 102 12.37 -0.04 19.06
C LYS A 102 11.72 -0.28 17.69
N ILE A 103 11.91 -1.47 17.11
CA ILE A 103 11.36 -1.80 15.79
C ILE A 103 9.82 -1.83 15.83
N PHE A 104 9.23 -2.41 16.87
CA PHE A 104 7.77 -2.49 17.01
C PHE A 104 7.10 -1.11 17.01
N SER A 105 7.74 -0.08 17.56
CA SER A 105 7.21 1.29 17.55
C SER A 105 7.33 2.02 16.21
N LEU A 106 8.04 1.48 15.23
CA LEU A 106 8.19 2.11 13.92
C LEU A 106 6.93 1.97 13.07
N ALA A 107 6.78 2.87 12.10
CA ALA A 107 5.80 2.73 11.03
C ALA A 107 6.04 1.42 10.24
N HIS A 108 4.95 0.79 9.81
CA HIS A 108 4.97 -0.56 9.25
C HIS A 108 5.82 -0.69 7.98
N ASP A 109 5.85 0.33 7.15
CA ASP A 109 6.68 0.43 5.95
C ASP A 109 8.19 0.40 6.26
N LYS A 110 8.63 1.05 7.35
CA LYS A 110 10.02 0.96 7.83
C LYS A 110 10.33 -0.43 8.36
N GLN A 111 9.41 -1.05 9.09
CA GLN A 111 9.58 -2.42 9.56
C GLN A 111 9.70 -3.41 8.41
N LEU A 112 8.91 -3.22 7.35
CA LEU A 112 8.99 -4.04 6.15
C LEU A 112 10.37 -3.93 5.49
N ALA A 113 10.91 -2.73 5.38
CA ALA A 113 12.28 -2.55 4.89
C ALA A 113 13.30 -3.31 5.76
N LEU A 114 13.20 -3.18 7.09
CA LEU A 114 14.09 -3.87 8.04
C LEU A 114 13.96 -5.38 8.01
N SER A 115 12.78 -5.92 7.70
CA SER A 115 12.52 -7.37 7.68
C SER A 115 13.36 -8.18 6.68
N ARG A 116 14.04 -7.48 5.76
CA ARG A 116 15.02 -8.06 4.83
C ARG A 116 16.34 -8.43 5.49
N LEU A 117 16.67 -7.79 6.61
CA LEU A 117 17.88 -8.10 7.36
C LEU A 117 17.65 -9.35 8.22
N PRO A 118 18.64 -10.27 8.27
CA PRO A 118 18.67 -11.33 9.27
C PRO A 118 18.56 -10.76 10.69
N ALA A 119 17.82 -11.44 11.57
CA ALA A 119 17.51 -10.93 12.91
C ALA A 119 18.75 -10.72 13.79
N ASP A 120 19.79 -11.52 13.58
CA ASP A 120 21.11 -11.41 14.21
C ASP A 120 21.89 -10.16 13.79
N ARG A 121 21.60 -9.59 12.61
CA ARG A 121 22.25 -8.36 12.11
C ARG A 121 21.53 -7.08 12.53
N LEU A 122 20.26 -7.18 12.96
CA LEU A 122 19.46 -6.02 13.34
C LEU A 122 20.03 -5.22 14.52
N PRO A 123 20.58 -5.82 15.59
CA PRO A 123 21.18 -5.05 16.68
C PRO A 123 22.35 -4.17 16.22
N ALA A 124 23.25 -4.71 15.39
CA ALA A 124 24.36 -3.96 14.82
C ALA A 124 23.86 -2.84 13.90
N PHE A 125 22.90 -3.15 13.02
CA PHE A 125 22.28 -2.17 12.13
C PHE A 125 21.66 -1.00 12.91
N LEU A 126 20.84 -1.29 13.93
CA LEU A 126 20.19 -0.25 14.75
C LEU A 126 21.17 0.60 15.56
N SER A 127 22.38 0.09 15.83
CA SER A 127 23.44 0.84 16.50
C SER A 127 24.11 1.86 15.57
N HIS A 128 24.15 1.58 14.26
CA HIS A 128 24.63 2.52 13.25
C HIS A 128 23.61 3.59 12.85
N TYR A 129 22.32 3.33 13.08
CA TYR A 129 21.22 4.26 12.76
C TYR A 129 20.35 4.55 14.02
N PRO A 130 20.87 5.31 15.00
CA PRO A 130 20.12 5.59 16.22
C PRO A 130 18.82 6.38 15.96
N GLU A 131 18.82 7.28 14.97
CA GLU A 131 17.72 8.17 14.53
C GLU A 131 16.70 7.56 13.55
N LEU A 132 16.64 6.23 13.47
CA LEU A 132 15.79 5.52 12.50
C LEU A 132 14.29 5.87 12.58
N ASP A 133 13.81 6.34 13.75
CA ASP A 133 12.47 6.85 13.94
C ASP A 133 12.18 8.11 13.11
N ARG A 134 13.19 8.95 12.87
CA ARG A 134 13.09 10.23 12.14
C ARG A 134 13.35 10.08 10.63
N MET A 135 14.04 9.03 10.21
CA MET A 135 14.30 8.74 8.80
C MET A 135 12.98 8.52 8.04
N SER A 136 12.89 9.01 6.82
CA SER A 136 11.85 8.66 5.85
C SER A 136 11.91 7.16 5.49
N ARG A 137 10.86 6.67 4.84
CA ARG A 137 10.80 5.28 4.36
C ARG A 137 11.94 4.98 3.39
N GLU A 138 12.21 5.90 2.47
CA GLU A 138 13.20 5.77 1.41
C GLU A 138 14.61 5.72 1.98
N GLU A 139 14.91 6.54 2.98
CA GLU A 139 16.19 6.53 3.70
C GLU A 139 16.42 5.20 4.42
N VAL A 140 15.40 4.65 5.09
CA VAL A 140 15.52 3.32 5.73
C VAL A 140 15.76 2.23 4.70
N ARG A 141 15.10 2.28 3.53
CA ARG A 141 15.32 1.31 2.45
C ARG A 141 16.73 1.40 1.89
N ALA A 142 17.23 2.61 1.66
CA ALA A 142 18.59 2.84 1.19
C ALA A 142 19.64 2.31 2.19
N ALA A 143 19.45 2.60 3.48
CA ALA A 143 20.33 2.10 4.55
C ALA A 143 20.33 0.57 4.62
N VAL A 144 19.17 -0.07 4.54
CA VAL A 144 19.06 -1.54 4.52
C VAL A 144 19.74 -2.13 3.28
N SER A 145 19.52 -1.57 2.09
CA SER A 145 20.17 -2.04 0.86
C SER A 145 21.69 -1.92 0.94
N ALA A 146 22.21 -0.79 1.46
CA ALA A 146 23.64 -0.63 1.72
C ALA A 146 24.18 -1.69 2.70
N ALA A 147 23.44 -1.98 3.78
CA ALA A 147 23.83 -3.02 4.75
C ALA A 147 23.79 -4.45 4.18
N LEU A 148 22.98 -4.70 3.15
CA LEU A 148 22.94 -5.96 2.42
C LEU A 148 24.03 -6.07 1.35
N GLY A 149 24.84 -5.03 1.14
CA GLY A 149 25.80 -4.98 0.05
C GLY A 149 25.13 -4.93 -1.33
N GLU A 150 23.85 -4.59 -1.37
CA GLU A 150 23.16 -4.30 -2.61
C GLU A 150 23.75 -2.99 -3.11
N THR A 151 24.24 -2.98 -4.35
CA THR A 151 24.47 -1.71 -5.05
C THR A 151 23.19 -0.91 -4.88
N ALA A 152 23.29 0.23 -4.18
CA ALA A 152 22.17 1.14 -4.03
C ALA A 152 21.53 1.22 -5.42
N PRO A 153 20.22 0.91 -5.58
CA PRO A 153 19.61 1.31 -6.82
C PRO A 153 19.91 2.79 -6.86
N ALA A 154 20.74 3.20 -7.83
CA ALA A 154 20.83 4.60 -8.17
C ALA A 154 19.37 5.07 -8.25
N ALA A 155 19.09 6.32 -7.89
CA ALA A 155 17.81 6.92 -8.20
C ALA A 155 17.71 6.97 -9.74
N VAL A 156 17.43 5.82 -10.30
CA VAL A 156 17.23 5.44 -11.67
C VAL A 156 15.81 4.95 -11.50
N GLN A 157 14.87 5.76 -11.97
CA GLN A 157 13.69 5.21 -12.60
C GLN A 157 14.22 4.10 -13.51
N GLN A 158 14.23 2.86 -13.02
CA GLN A 158 14.45 1.73 -13.88
C GLN A 158 13.35 1.86 -14.91
N LEU A 159 13.73 2.03 -16.18
CA LEU A 159 12.90 1.65 -17.30
C LEU A 159 12.21 0.36 -16.87
N LEU A 160 10.90 0.44 -16.65
CA LEU A 160 10.11 -0.64 -16.08
C LEU A 160 10.44 -1.89 -16.92
N PRO A 161 11.13 -2.92 -16.38
CA PRO A 161 11.56 -4.03 -17.21
C PRO A 161 10.32 -4.74 -17.76
N GLY A 162 10.18 -4.74 -19.10
CA GLY A 162 8.98 -5.20 -19.79
C GLY A 162 7.88 -4.15 -19.96
N PHE A 163 8.17 -2.86 -19.78
CA PHE A 163 7.24 -1.76 -20.05
C PHE A 163 6.73 -1.78 -21.48
N ASP A 164 7.63 -1.91 -22.45
CA ASP A 164 7.26 -1.98 -23.86
C ASP A 164 6.35 -3.18 -24.12
N LYS A 165 6.70 -4.35 -23.55
CA LYS A 165 5.84 -5.54 -23.60
C LYS A 165 4.48 -5.34 -22.91
N ALA A 166 4.43 -4.54 -21.85
CA ALA A 166 3.18 -4.23 -21.16
C ALA A 166 2.32 -3.25 -21.98
N LEU A 167 2.94 -2.27 -22.65
CA LEU A 167 2.27 -1.39 -23.60
C LEU A 167 1.75 -2.18 -24.81
N ASP A 168 2.55 -3.09 -25.37
CA ASP A 168 2.13 -4.00 -26.45
C ASP A 168 0.90 -4.82 -26.03
N VAL A 169 0.90 -5.34 -24.81
CA VAL A 169 -0.25 -6.07 -24.26
C VAL A 169 -1.47 -5.17 -24.14
N ILE A 170 -1.32 -3.92 -23.67
CA ILE A 170 -2.42 -2.95 -23.52
C ILE A 170 -2.99 -2.55 -24.88
N VAL A 171 -2.12 -2.27 -25.88
CA VAL A 171 -2.51 -1.92 -27.24
C VAL A 171 -3.20 -3.09 -27.94
N ALA A 172 -2.80 -4.33 -27.65
CA ALA A 172 -3.42 -5.53 -28.19
C ALA A 172 -4.77 -5.90 -27.53
N ILE A 173 -5.20 -5.20 -26.47
CA ILE A 173 -6.52 -5.44 -25.89
C ILE A 173 -7.58 -4.79 -26.78
N ASP A 174 -8.46 -5.63 -27.32
CA ASP A 174 -9.67 -5.20 -28.00
C ASP A 174 -10.52 -4.28 -27.11
N GLU A 175 -11.00 -3.17 -27.67
CA GLU A 175 -11.81 -2.18 -26.95
C GLU A 175 -13.08 -2.81 -26.35
N GLY A 176 -13.70 -3.75 -27.07
CA GLY A 176 -14.85 -4.51 -26.58
C GLY A 176 -14.54 -5.28 -25.30
N LYS A 177 -13.35 -5.89 -25.20
CA LYS A 177 -12.89 -6.57 -23.98
C LYS A 177 -12.60 -5.61 -22.83
N LEU A 178 -12.09 -4.40 -23.11
CA LEU A 178 -11.93 -3.38 -22.07
C LEU A 178 -13.28 -2.91 -21.52
N LEU A 179 -14.30 -2.82 -22.37
CA LEU A 179 -15.68 -2.51 -21.96
C LEU A 179 -16.33 -3.65 -21.17
N GLU A 180 -16.05 -4.92 -21.50
CA GLU A 180 -16.44 -6.08 -20.70
C GLU A 180 -15.81 -6.06 -19.30
N VAL A 181 -14.55 -5.64 -19.17
CA VAL A 181 -13.90 -5.45 -17.87
C VAL A 181 -14.58 -4.32 -17.09
N ALA A 182 -14.90 -3.20 -17.74
CA ALA A 182 -15.55 -2.05 -17.12
C ALA A 182 -17.01 -2.33 -16.69
N THR A 183 -17.64 -3.36 -17.24
CA THR A 183 -19.00 -3.80 -16.90
C THR A 183 -19.03 -4.95 -15.88
N ASN A 184 -17.85 -5.45 -15.47
CA ASN A 184 -17.73 -6.50 -14.47
C ASN A 184 -18.27 -6.03 -13.10
N PRO A 185 -19.05 -6.84 -12.36
CA PRO A 185 -19.54 -6.47 -11.02
C PRO A 185 -18.45 -6.15 -9.98
N ARG A 186 -17.21 -6.61 -10.19
CA ARG A 186 -16.04 -6.28 -9.36
C ARG A 186 -15.32 -5.00 -9.79
N PHE A 187 -15.72 -4.40 -10.91
CA PHE A 187 -15.19 -3.14 -11.38
C PHE A 187 -15.86 -1.99 -10.61
N ASP A 188 -15.14 -1.50 -9.60
CA ASP A 188 -15.62 -0.46 -8.70
C ASP A 188 -15.03 0.93 -9.03
N THR A 189 -15.51 1.95 -8.33
CA THR A 189 -15.05 3.33 -8.51
C THR A 189 -13.54 3.48 -8.25
N GLN A 190 -12.96 2.71 -7.32
CA GLN A 190 -11.53 2.78 -7.06
C GLN A 190 -10.71 2.22 -8.22
N THR A 191 -11.18 1.14 -8.83
CA THR A 191 -10.56 0.52 -10.00
C THR A 191 -10.64 1.44 -11.21
N ALA A 192 -11.81 2.06 -11.44
CA ALA A 192 -11.98 3.08 -12.47
C ALA A 192 -11.02 4.26 -12.28
N LEU A 193 -10.91 4.81 -11.05
CA LEU A 193 -9.99 5.91 -10.75
C LEU A 193 -8.52 5.52 -10.94
N LYS A 194 -8.11 4.32 -10.50
CA LYS A 194 -6.75 3.81 -10.71
C LYS A 194 -6.42 3.69 -12.21
N MET A 195 -7.36 3.19 -13.00
CA MET A 195 -7.21 3.08 -14.45
C MET A 195 -7.07 4.46 -15.10
N SER A 196 -7.95 5.41 -14.76
CA SER A 196 -7.89 6.78 -15.29
C SER A 196 -6.61 7.52 -14.89
N TYR A 197 -6.20 7.46 -13.61
CA TYR A 197 -4.97 8.13 -13.17
C TYR A 197 -3.72 7.54 -13.80
N SER A 198 -3.67 6.21 -13.95
CA SER A 198 -2.55 5.54 -14.61
C SER A 198 -2.47 5.95 -16.08
N GLY A 199 -3.58 5.91 -16.81
CA GLY A 199 -3.64 6.34 -18.21
C GLY A 199 -3.22 7.80 -18.40
N VAL A 200 -3.76 8.73 -17.60
CA VAL A 200 -3.37 10.15 -17.67
C VAL A 200 -1.89 10.36 -17.35
N THR A 201 -1.34 9.60 -16.39
CA THR A 201 0.08 9.70 -16.03
C THR A 201 0.98 9.21 -17.15
N LEU A 202 0.60 8.12 -17.83
CA LEU A 202 1.31 7.61 -19.00
C LEU A 202 1.30 8.62 -20.15
N CYS A 203 0.14 9.19 -20.48
CA CYS A 203 0.05 10.24 -21.51
C CYS A 203 0.93 11.45 -21.13
N LYS A 204 0.84 11.95 -19.89
CA LYS A 204 1.67 13.08 -19.44
C LYS A 204 3.17 12.83 -19.58
N ALA A 205 3.61 11.60 -19.35
CA ALA A 205 5.01 11.23 -19.49
C ALA A 205 5.47 11.19 -20.96
N SER A 206 4.59 10.84 -21.89
CA SER A 206 4.94 10.77 -23.32
C SER A 206 4.84 12.10 -24.07
N VAL A 207 4.01 13.05 -23.63
CA VAL A 207 3.77 14.33 -24.36
C VAL A 207 5.06 15.08 -24.67
N GLY A 208 6.00 15.17 -23.72
CA GLY A 208 7.26 15.89 -23.94
C GLY A 208 8.10 15.26 -25.05
N TYR A 209 8.21 13.93 -25.04
CA TYR A 209 8.93 13.20 -26.08
C TYR A 209 8.27 13.35 -27.46
N LEU A 210 6.95 13.21 -27.54
CA LEU A 210 6.21 13.36 -28.80
C LEU A 210 6.30 14.78 -29.37
N ALA A 211 6.33 15.80 -28.51
CA ALA A 211 6.50 17.19 -28.94
C ALA A 211 7.91 17.44 -29.52
N ASP A 212 8.93 16.81 -28.94
CA ASP A 212 10.32 16.93 -29.38
C ASP A 212 10.64 16.11 -30.65
N HIS A 213 9.79 15.14 -31.01
CA HIS A 213 9.92 14.24 -32.17
C HIS A 213 8.69 14.31 -33.09
N ALA A 214 8.05 15.48 -33.18
CA ALA A 214 6.81 15.64 -33.94
C ALA A 214 6.99 15.40 -35.45
N ASP A 215 8.21 15.51 -35.96
CA ASP A 215 8.61 15.23 -37.34
C ASP A 215 8.65 13.73 -37.68
N GLU A 216 8.65 12.85 -36.67
CA GLU A 216 8.58 11.39 -36.84
C GLU A 216 7.13 10.86 -36.90
N LEU A 217 6.13 11.72 -36.68
CA LEU A 217 4.72 11.38 -36.66
C LEU A 217 4.06 11.77 -37.98
N ASP A 218 3.27 10.86 -38.57
CA ASP A 218 2.46 11.20 -39.74
C ASP A 218 1.14 11.90 -39.35
N ASP A 219 0.53 12.56 -40.33
CA ASP A 219 -0.69 13.36 -40.12
C ASP A 219 -1.88 12.51 -39.64
N ASP A 220 -1.93 11.24 -40.03
CA ASP A 220 -3.02 10.32 -39.65
C ASP A 220 -2.89 9.90 -38.18
N MET A 221 -1.67 9.59 -37.71
CA MET A 221 -1.36 9.29 -36.30
C MET A 221 -1.67 10.48 -35.39
N LEU A 222 -1.34 11.70 -35.84
CA LEU A 222 -1.63 12.93 -35.10
C LEU A 222 -3.13 13.21 -35.03
N ALA A 223 -3.87 12.98 -36.13
CA ALA A 223 -5.31 13.15 -36.17
C ALA A 223 -6.03 12.16 -35.24
N GLU A 224 -5.66 10.88 -35.27
CA GLU A 224 -6.25 9.84 -34.41
C GLU A 224 -5.98 10.10 -32.92
N LEU A 225 -4.74 10.49 -32.58
CA LEU A 225 -4.39 10.83 -31.20
C LEU A 225 -5.19 12.04 -30.70
N ALA A 226 -5.32 13.08 -31.55
CA ALA A 226 -6.10 14.28 -31.21
C ALA A 226 -7.59 13.96 -31.00
N GLU A 227 -8.18 13.14 -31.86
CA GLU A 227 -9.58 12.71 -31.74
C GLU A 227 -9.81 11.93 -30.43
N ASN A 228 -8.93 10.98 -30.11
CA ASN A 228 -9.03 10.19 -28.89
C ASN A 228 -8.88 11.04 -27.62
N VAL A 229 -7.93 11.98 -27.60
CA VAL A 229 -7.75 12.90 -26.46
C VAL A 229 -8.97 13.79 -26.27
N GLU A 230 -9.51 14.34 -27.36
CA GLU A 230 -10.70 15.19 -27.32
C GLU A 230 -11.94 14.42 -26.85
N MET A 231 -12.14 13.20 -27.36
CA MET A 231 -13.23 12.33 -26.91
C MET A 231 -13.16 12.05 -25.40
N ILE A 232 -11.98 11.66 -24.89
CA ILE A 232 -11.77 11.38 -23.46
C ILE A 232 -12.00 12.64 -22.63
N ARG A 233 -11.45 13.78 -23.05
CA ARG A 233 -11.63 15.07 -22.37
C ARG A 233 -13.11 15.43 -22.25
N ASN A 234 -13.86 15.34 -23.34
CA ASN A 234 -15.27 15.73 -23.38
C ASN A 234 -16.13 14.80 -22.52
N ARG A 235 -15.87 13.49 -22.53
CA ARG A 235 -16.57 12.51 -21.69
C ARG A 235 -16.30 12.72 -20.20
N LEU A 236 -15.04 12.94 -19.82
CA LEU A 236 -14.68 13.22 -18.42
C LEU A 236 -15.26 14.54 -17.93
N ALA A 237 -15.21 15.59 -18.76
CA ALA A 237 -15.80 16.89 -18.43
C ALA A 237 -17.32 16.78 -18.20
N SER A 238 -18.02 16.03 -19.05
CA SER A 238 -19.46 15.76 -18.91
C SER A 238 -19.77 15.01 -17.61
N ALA A 239 -19.05 13.92 -17.32
CA ALA A 239 -19.24 13.13 -16.10
C ALA A 239 -19.01 13.96 -14.80
N VAL A 240 -18.00 14.83 -14.81
CA VAL A 240 -17.72 15.74 -13.69
C VAL A 240 -18.82 16.79 -13.54
N ALA A 241 -19.29 17.37 -14.65
CA ALA A 241 -20.36 18.37 -14.65
C ALA A 241 -21.67 17.77 -14.12
N ASP A 242 -22.03 16.57 -14.56
CA ASP A 242 -23.21 15.84 -14.09
C ASP A 242 -23.14 15.51 -12.60
N ARG A 243 -21.96 15.11 -12.09
CA ARG A 243 -21.78 14.87 -10.66
C ARG A 243 -21.92 16.16 -9.85
N ARG A 244 -21.33 17.27 -10.31
CA ARG A 244 -21.45 18.58 -9.65
C ARG A 244 -22.90 19.06 -9.62
N LYS A 245 -23.64 18.90 -10.72
CA LYS A 245 -25.07 19.23 -10.79
C LYS A 245 -25.91 18.41 -9.82
N LYS A 246 -25.62 17.10 -9.69
CA LYS A 246 -26.28 16.22 -8.70
C LYS A 246 -25.96 16.57 -7.25
N LEU A 247 -24.80 17.19 -6.98
CA LEU A 247 -24.42 17.64 -5.64
C LEU A 247 -25.00 19.01 -5.27
N LEU A 248 -25.40 19.82 -6.26
CA LEU A 248 -26.02 21.14 -6.07
C LEU A 248 -27.54 21.07 -5.98
N ASN A 249 -28.16 19.98 -6.45
CA ASN A 249 -29.60 19.75 -6.46
C ASN A 249 -30.08 18.76 -5.37
N ASN A 250 -29.18 18.33 -4.49
CA ASN A 250 -29.46 17.59 -3.25
C ASN A 250 -29.00 18.43 -2.07
#